data_AF-A0A1M4TGY4-F1
#
_entry.id   AF-A0A1M4TGY4-F1
#
_cell.length_a   1.000
_cell.length_b   1.000
_cell.length_c   1.000
_cell.angle_alpha   90.00
_cell.angle_beta   90.00
_cell.angle_gamma   90.00
#
_symmetry.space_group_name_H-M   'P 1'
#
loop_
_entity.id
_entity.type
_entity.pdbx_description
1 polymer ?
#
loop_
_entity_poly.entity_id
_entity_poly.type
_entity_poly.pdbx_seq_one_letter_code
_entity_poly.pdbx_strand_id
1 'polypeptide(L)'
;MPKIKEVDEFLSKNPEAVKFLRESHPEVAFKGLKGDIARFSKRDKEGYEERMSFLRRLFKNFGCEILEDKVKGLRKDDIVDALILLATGILAIKGEGNICTFPTNFSEKDLLGLPMEIFFVKLRRLNDVFIE
;
A
#
# COMPACT_ATOMS: atom_id res chain seq x y z
N MET A 1 2.78 -0.19 -19.51
CA MET A 1 1.90 -1.03 -18.66
C MET A 1 0.45 -0.76 -19.03
N PRO A 2 -0.26 -1.68 -19.70
CA PRO A 2 -1.62 -1.43 -20.21
C PRO A 2 -2.61 -1.03 -19.11
N LYS A 3 -2.59 -1.71 -17.96
CA LYS A 3 -3.53 -1.49 -16.85
C LYS A 3 -3.37 -0.13 -16.15
N ILE A 4 -2.16 0.42 -16.06
CA ILE A 4 -1.95 1.77 -15.50
C ILE A 4 -2.55 2.81 -16.44
N LYS A 5 -2.30 2.67 -17.74
CA LYS A 5 -2.87 3.55 -18.76
C LYS A 5 -4.40 3.58 -18.72
N GLU A 6 -5.04 2.43 -18.50
CA GLU A 6 -6.51 2.35 -18.34
C GLU A 6 -7.00 3.15 -17.11
N VAL A 7 -6.27 3.09 -16.00
CA VAL A 7 -6.56 3.88 -14.80
C VAL A 7 -6.34 5.38 -15.06
N ASP A 8 -5.24 5.75 -15.70
CA ASP A 8 -4.95 7.15 -16.05
C ASP A 8 -6.03 7.73 -16.98
N GLU A 9 -6.44 6.97 -18.00
CA GLU A 9 -7.53 7.35 -18.90
C GLU A 9 -8.87 7.47 -18.17
N PHE A 10 -9.13 6.59 -17.20
CA PHE A 10 -10.32 6.68 -16.35
C PHE A 10 -10.28 7.95 -15.49
N LEU A 11 -9.16 8.26 -14.85
CA LEU A 11 -9.00 9.45 -14.00
C LEU A 11 -9.07 10.75 -14.80
N SER A 12 -8.49 10.77 -16.00
CA SER A 12 -8.57 11.92 -16.91
C SER A 12 -10.02 12.23 -17.31
N LYS A 13 -10.84 11.19 -17.52
CA LYS A 13 -12.27 11.33 -17.82
C LYS A 13 -13.14 11.60 -16.58
N ASN A 14 -12.63 11.29 -15.38
CA ASN A 14 -13.37 11.43 -14.12
C ASN A 14 -12.51 12.12 -13.05
N PRO A 15 -12.23 13.44 -13.16
CA PRO A 15 -11.32 14.13 -12.25
C PRO A 15 -11.69 14.04 -10.76
N GLU A 16 -12.98 13.93 -10.45
CA GLU A 16 -13.46 13.76 -9.06
C GLU A 16 -13.00 12.43 -8.43
N ALA A 17 -12.70 11.41 -9.24
CA ALA A 17 -12.22 10.12 -8.77
C ALA A 17 -10.82 10.20 -8.15
N VAL A 18 -10.02 11.23 -8.48
CA VAL A 18 -8.68 11.47 -7.91
C VAL A 18 -8.73 11.62 -6.38
N LYS A 19 -9.88 12.04 -5.83
CA LYS A 19 -10.07 12.13 -4.37
C LYS A 19 -10.09 10.76 -3.68
N PHE A 20 -10.49 9.71 -4.40
CA PHE A 20 -10.70 8.37 -3.88
C PHE A 20 -9.65 7.37 -4.36
N LEU A 21 -9.11 7.57 -5.56
CA LEU A 21 -8.08 6.74 -6.16
C LEU A 21 -6.74 7.48 -6.14
N ARG A 22 -5.83 7.02 -5.27
CA ARG A 22 -4.51 7.61 -5.07
C ARG A 22 -3.43 6.61 -5.45
N GLU A 23 -2.40 7.06 -6.14
CA GLU A 23 -1.23 6.22 -6.43
C GLU A 23 -0.47 5.92 -5.13
N SER A 24 0.01 4.69 -4.98
CA SER A 24 0.77 4.27 -3.81
C SER A 24 1.84 3.25 -4.19
N HIS A 25 2.93 3.22 -3.42
CA HIS A 25 4.06 2.33 -3.64
C HIS A 25 4.22 1.38 -2.44
N PRO A 26 4.23 0.04 -2.64
CA PRO A 26 4.24 -0.93 -1.55
C PRO A 26 5.37 -0.73 -0.54
N GLU A 27 6.59 -0.43 -0.97
CA GLU A 27 7.72 -0.24 -0.04
C GLU A 27 7.64 1.07 0.75
N VAL A 28 7.04 2.11 0.16
CA VAL A 28 6.85 3.39 0.84
C VAL A 28 5.73 3.25 1.86
N ALA A 29 4.63 2.61 1.46
CA ALA A 29 3.54 2.23 2.33
C ALA A 29 4.01 1.36 3.50
N PHE A 30 4.78 0.30 3.23
CA PHE A 30 5.33 -0.57 4.26
C PHE A 30 6.18 0.19 5.26
N LYS A 31 7.10 1.05 4.79
CA LYS A 31 7.90 1.91 5.66
C LYS A 31 7.03 2.82 6.54
N GLY A 32 5.97 3.39 5.98
CA GLY A 32 5.01 4.22 6.72
C GLY A 32 4.30 3.45 7.83
N LEU A 33 3.82 2.25 7.52
CA LEU A 33 3.08 1.39 8.46
C LEU A 33 4.00 0.79 9.53
N LYS A 34 5.15 0.26 9.13
CA LYS A 34 6.16 -0.34 10.02
C LYS A 34 6.85 0.71 10.88
N GLY A 35 7.03 1.92 10.36
CA GLY A 35 7.77 3.01 10.99
C GLY A 35 9.29 2.96 10.78
N ASP A 36 9.80 1.96 10.05
CA ASP A 36 11.21 1.76 9.75
C ASP A 36 11.39 1.15 8.35
N ILE A 37 12.58 1.28 7.77
CA ILE A 37 12.91 0.73 6.45
C ILE A 37 12.87 -0.81 6.52
N ALA A 38 12.52 -1.47 5.41
CA ALA A 38 12.67 -2.92 5.28
C ALA A 38 14.13 -3.32 5.41
N ARG A 39 14.42 -4.36 6.20
CA ARG A 39 15.80 -4.81 6.43
C ARG A 39 16.32 -5.68 5.30
N PHE A 40 15.43 -6.37 4.62
CA PHE A 40 15.75 -7.30 3.55
C PHE A 40 14.91 -7.02 2.31
N SER A 41 15.45 -7.42 1.15
CA SER A 41 14.71 -7.40 -0.11
C SER A 41 13.51 -8.32 -0.01
N LYS A 42 12.34 -7.88 -0.49
CA LYS A 42 11.12 -8.71 -0.54
C LYS A 42 11.25 -9.97 -1.41
N ARG A 43 12.29 -10.05 -2.25
CA ARG A 43 12.58 -11.22 -3.09
C ARG A 43 13.29 -12.32 -2.31
N ASP A 44 13.90 -11.96 -1.18
CA ASP A 44 14.58 -12.90 -0.30
C ASP A 44 13.58 -13.45 0.73
N LYS A 45 13.85 -14.65 1.22
CA LYS A 45 12.96 -15.33 2.18
C LYS A 45 12.74 -14.47 3.43
N GLU A 46 13.80 -13.85 3.93
CA GLU A 46 13.82 -13.01 5.11
C GLU A 46 12.96 -11.74 4.92
N GLY A 47 13.01 -11.13 3.73
CA GLY A 47 12.21 -9.94 3.44
C GLY A 47 10.73 -10.25 3.23
N TYR A 48 10.42 -11.43 2.71
CA TYR A 48 9.05 -11.93 2.69
C TYR A 48 8.53 -12.17 4.11
N GLU A 49 9.28 -12.89 4.94
CA GLU A 49 8.91 -13.18 6.33
C GLU A 49 8.76 -11.90 7.18
N GLU A 50 9.63 -10.90 6.97
CA GLU A 50 9.54 -9.59 7.62
C GLU A 50 8.18 -8.93 7.37
N ARG A 51 7.72 -8.90 6.11
CA ARG A 51 6.45 -8.28 5.72
C ARG A 51 5.26 -9.12 6.17
N MET A 52 5.33 -10.44 6.03
CA MET A 52 4.25 -11.33 6.47
C MET A 52 4.06 -11.33 7.98
N SER A 53 5.14 -11.30 8.77
CA SER A 53 5.06 -11.19 10.23
C SER A 53 4.40 -9.87 10.65
N PHE A 54 4.72 -8.77 9.97
CA PHE A 54 4.05 -7.49 10.17
C PHE A 54 2.55 -7.57 9.81
N LEU A 55 2.22 -8.10 8.64
CA LEU A 55 0.83 -8.21 8.17
C LEU A 55 -0.02 -9.10 9.08
N ARG A 56 0.51 -10.22 9.59
CA ARG A 56 -0.19 -11.10 10.55
C ARG A 56 -0.52 -10.40 11.86
N ARG A 57 0.33 -9.47 12.31
CA ARG A 57 0.04 -8.66 13.49
C ARG A 57 -1.03 -7.62 13.22
N LEU A 58 -1.03 -7.05 12.02
CA LEU A 58 -1.96 -5.99 11.63
C LEU A 58 -3.36 -6.54 11.34
N PHE A 59 -3.47 -7.65 10.62
CA PHE A 59 -4.73 -8.30 10.30
C PHE A 59 -5.02 -9.47 11.26
N LYS A 60 -5.75 -9.22 12.34
CA LYS A 60 -5.98 -10.24 13.39
C LYS A 60 -6.87 -11.40 12.94
N ASN A 61 -7.88 -11.12 12.11
CA ASN A 61 -8.90 -12.12 11.73
C ASN A 61 -8.76 -12.58 10.27
N PHE A 62 -7.84 -11.98 9.51
CA PHE A 62 -7.60 -12.36 8.13
C PHE A 62 -6.51 -13.43 8.08
N GLY A 63 -6.86 -14.62 7.60
CA GLY A 63 -5.89 -15.69 7.38
C GLY A 63 -4.98 -15.37 6.21
N CYS A 64 -3.93 -14.56 6.40
CA CYS A 64 -2.96 -14.25 5.34
C CYS A 64 -2.36 -15.52 4.71
N GLU A 65 -2.20 -16.59 5.51
CA GLU A 65 -1.77 -17.92 5.07
C GLU A 65 -2.69 -18.55 4.02
N ILE A 66 -4.00 -18.28 4.10
CA ILE A 66 -5.01 -18.82 3.19
C ILE A 66 -4.78 -18.31 1.75
N LEU A 67 -4.16 -17.14 1.59
CA LEU A 67 -3.84 -16.60 0.26
C LEU A 67 -2.60 -17.25 -0.35
N GLU A 68 -1.63 -17.68 0.46
CA GLU A 68 -0.36 -18.25 -0.01
C GLU A 68 -0.60 -19.56 -0.79
N ASP A 69 -1.57 -20.36 -0.36
CA ASP A 69 -1.84 -21.69 -0.92
C ASP A 69 -2.86 -21.69 -2.08
N LYS A 70 -3.63 -20.61 -2.26
CA LYS A 70 -4.78 -20.59 -3.17
C LYS A 70 -4.52 -19.98 -4.54
N VAL A 71 -3.49 -19.15 -4.69
CA VAL A 71 -3.31 -18.39 -5.94
C VAL A 71 -2.18 -18.98 -6.78
N LYS A 72 -2.52 -19.97 -7.62
CA LYS A 72 -1.59 -20.56 -8.57
C LYS A 72 -1.05 -19.49 -9.54
N GLY A 73 0.28 -19.44 -9.67
CA GLY A 73 0.95 -18.56 -10.64
C GLY A 73 1.22 -17.13 -10.17
N LEU A 74 0.79 -16.74 -8.97
CA LEU A 74 1.18 -15.47 -8.37
C LEU A 74 2.53 -15.58 -7.67
N ARG A 75 3.36 -14.54 -7.79
CA ARG A 75 4.62 -14.48 -7.03
C ARG A 75 4.30 -14.03 -5.61
N LYS A 76 5.01 -14.59 -4.63
CA LYS A 76 4.79 -14.31 -3.20
C LYS A 76 4.95 -12.83 -2.86
N ASP A 77 5.85 -12.12 -3.54
CA ASP A 77 6.08 -10.69 -3.39
C ASP A 77 4.88 -9.85 -3.87
N ASP A 78 4.16 -10.29 -4.91
CA ASP A 78 2.96 -9.59 -5.39
C ASP A 78 1.80 -9.65 -4.38
N ILE A 79 1.65 -10.78 -3.68
CA ILE A 79 0.65 -10.94 -2.60
C ILE A 79 0.96 -9.96 -1.46
N VAL A 80 2.22 -9.89 -1.06
CA VAL A 80 2.68 -9.00 0.01
C VAL A 80 2.44 -7.53 -0.36
N ASP A 81 2.80 -7.15 -1.59
CA ASP A 81 2.56 -5.80 -2.09
C ASP A 81 1.07 -5.44 -2.02
N ALA A 82 0.20 -6.33 -2.51
CA ALA A 82 -1.25 -6.12 -2.50
C ALA A 82 -1.81 -5.97 -1.07
N LEU A 83 -1.36 -6.79 -0.12
CA LEU A 83 -1.81 -6.72 1.27
C LEU A 83 -1.35 -5.45 1.98
N ILE A 84 -0.14 -4.97 1.70
CA ILE A 84 0.37 -3.70 2.25
C ILE A 84 -0.45 -2.52 1.70
N LEU A 85 -0.74 -2.51 0.40
CA LEU A 85 -1.57 -1.48 -0.22
C LEU A 85 -3.01 -1.53 0.30
N LEU A 86 -3.57 -2.72 0.48
CA LEU A 86 -4.90 -2.92 1.09
C LEU A 86 -4.93 -2.36 2.51
N ALA A 87 -3.96 -2.71 3.35
CA ALA A 87 -3.86 -2.19 4.72
C ALA A 87 -3.79 -0.67 4.74
N THR A 88 -3.00 -0.07 3.85
CA THR A 88 -2.88 1.38 3.71
C THR A 88 -4.22 2.03 3.39
N GLY A 89 -4.96 1.48 2.43
CA GLY A 89 -6.30 1.98 2.08
C GLY A 89 -7.29 1.86 3.23
N ILE A 90 -7.34 0.70 3.90
CA ILE A 90 -8.24 0.47 5.06
C ILE A 90 -7.95 1.47 6.18
N LEU A 91 -6.67 1.65 6.53
CA LEU A 91 -6.27 2.54 7.61
C LEU A 91 -6.55 4.01 7.26
N ALA A 92 -6.33 4.41 6.01
CA ALA A 92 -6.70 5.75 5.54
C ALA A 92 -8.20 6.02 5.66
N ILE A 93 -9.05 5.05 5.27
CA ILE A 93 -10.51 5.16 5.39
C ILE A 93 -10.95 5.21 6.85
N LYS A 94 -10.34 4.41 7.72
CA LYS A 94 -10.64 4.40 9.16
C LYS A 94 -10.11 5.63 9.90
N GLY A 95 -9.25 6.44 9.28
CA GLY A 95 -8.58 7.57 9.94
C GLY A 95 -7.51 7.14 10.93
N GLU A 96 -6.95 5.94 10.76
CA GLU A 96 -5.95 5.35 11.65
C GLU A 96 -4.54 5.71 11.18
N GLY A 97 -3.87 6.58 11.93
CA GLY A 97 -2.54 7.10 11.58
C GLY A 97 -2.60 8.42 10.79
N ASN A 98 -1.43 8.87 10.34
CA ASN A 98 -1.31 10.12 9.58
C ASN A 98 -1.24 9.80 8.09
N ILE A 99 -2.15 10.37 7.31
CA ILE A 99 -2.08 10.34 5.84
C ILE A 99 -0.91 11.22 5.39
N CYS A 100 -0.06 10.68 4.53
CA CYS A 100 1.15 11.32 4.03
C CYS A 100 1.30 11.12 2.53
N THR A 101 2.08 12.00 1.89
CA THR A 101 2.45 11.88 0.48
C THR A 101 3.96 12.08 0.29
N PHE A 102 4.51 11.47 -0.75
CA PHE A 102 5.87 11.69 -1.21
C PHE A 102 5.87 12.10 -2.70
N PRO A 103 6.50 13.21 -3.09
CA PRO A 103 7.17 14.17 -2.22
C PRO A 103 6.17 14.93 -1.32
N THR A 104 6.60 15.31 -0.11
CA THR A 104 5.73 16.01 0.84
C THR A 104 5.52 17.46 0.40
N ASN A 105 4.30 17.97 0.54
CA ASN A 105 3.89 19.32 0.12
C ASN A 105 4.15 19.60 -1.38
N PHE A 106 4.02 18.57 -2.21
CA PHE A 106 4.21 18.67 -3.65
C PHE A 106 2.88 18.89 -4.35
N SER A 107 2.81 19.88 -5.24
CA SER A 107 1.57 20.26 -5.94
C SER A 107 1.69 20.15 -7.46
N GLU A 108 2.78 19.57 -7.97
CA GLU A 108 2.94 19.38 -9.41
C GLU A 108 2.00 18.28 -9.92
N LYS A 109 1.62 18.44 -11.17
CA LYS A 109 0.76 17.54 -11.91
C LYS A 109 1.46 17.09 -13.17
N ASP A 110 1.17 15.88 -13.61
CA ASP A 110 1.68 15.37 -14.86
C ASP A 110 0.99 16.02 -16.08
N LEU A 111 1.34 15.56 -17.29
CA LEU A 111 0.76 16.04 -18.54
C LEU A 111 -0.76 15.77 -18.67
N LEU A 112 -1.32 14.88 -17.85
CA LEU A 112 -2.74 14.56 -17.79
C LEU A 112 -3.47 15.33 -16.68
N GLY A 113 -2.74 16.14 -15.90
CA GLY A 113 -3.29 16.90 -14.78
C GLY A 113 -3.45 16.07 -13.49
N LEU A 114 -2.88 14.87 -13.43
CA LEU A 114 -2.92 14.00 -12.26
C LEU A 114 -1.82 14.40 -11.26
N PRO A 115 -2.09 14.38 -9.94
CA PRO A 115 -1.09 14.68 -8.92
C PRO A 115 0.10 13.72 -9.00
N MET A 116 1.31 14.25 -8.98
CA MET A 116 2.54 13.44 -9.00
C MET A 116 3.00 13.10 -7.59
N GLU A 117 2.32 12.15 -6.94
CA GLU A 117 2.56 11.81 -5.55
C GLU A 117 2.35 10.33 -5.22
N ILE A 118 3.09 9.83 -4.25
CA ILE A 118 2.93 8.51 -3.65
C ILE A 118 2.22 8.66 -2.30
N PHE A 119 1.00 8.17 -2.22
CA PHE A 119 0.18 8.15 -1.02
C PHE A 119 0.61 7.02 -0.07
N PHE A 120 0.67 7.30 1.23
CA PHE A 120 0.86 6.28 2.26
C PHE A 120 0.31 6.71 3.62
N VAL A 121 0.18 5.76 4.54
CA VAL A 121 -0.20 6.01 5.93
C VAL A 121 1.01 5.81 6.83
N LYS A 122 1.25 6.76 7.73
CA LYS A 122 2.25 6.64 8.80
C LYS A 122 1.55 6.34 10.12
N LEU A 123 1.76 5.14 10.67
CA LEU A 123 1.22 4.79 11.98
C LEU A 123 1.97 5.54 13.09
N ARG A 124 1.22 5.99 14.12
CA ARG A 124 1.81 6.64 15.31
C ARG A 124 2.36 5.61 16.29
N ARG A 125 1.63 4.50 16.47
CA ARG A 125 2.00 3.32 17.27
C ARG A 125 1.36 2.09 16.67
N LEU A 126 2.15 1.05 16.40
CA LEU A 126 1.65 -0.19 15.81
C LEU A 126 0.81 -1.04 16.78
N ASN A 127 1.12 -0.98 18.07
CA ASN A 127 0.54 -1.91 19.06
C ASN A 127 -0.95 -1.68 19.37
N ASP A 128 -1.50 -0.55 18.91
CA ASP A 128 -2.88 -0.15 19.23
C ASP A 128 -3.81 -0.25 18.00
N VAL A 129 -3.28 -0.62 16.83
CA VAL A 129 -4.01 -0.59 15.55
C VAL A 129 -4.10 -1.99 14.96
N PHE A 130 -5.32 -2.44 14.67
CA PHE A 130 -5.60 -3.72 14.04
C PHE A 130 -6.69 -3.57 12.98
N ILE A 131 -6.60 -4.40 11.94
CA ILE A 131 -7.62 -4.55 10.91
C ILE A 131 -8.38 -5.84 11.21
N GLU A 132 -9.70 -5.69 11.43
CA GLU A 132 -10.67 -6.78 11.56
C GLU A 132 -11.15 -7.28 10.20
#